data_AF-A0A2E6PU74-F1
#
_entry.id   AF-A0A2E6PU74-F1
#
_cell.length_a   1.000
_cell.length_b   1.000
_cell.length_c   1.000
_cell.angle_alpha   90.00
_cell.angle_beta   90.00
_cell.angle_gamma   90.00
#
_symmetry.space_group_name_H-M   'P 1'
#
loop_
_entity.id
_entity.type
_entity.pdbx_description
1 polymer ?
#
loop_
_entity_poly.entity_id
_entity_poly.type
_entity_poly.pdbx_seq_one_letter_code
_entity_poly.pdbx_strand_id
1 'polypeptide(L)'
;MESVMTFNQTLNIYTIEYDNDNFINLSDLNNKLFCTFVKSEEIESKVKELSTTYNIMYNKMFVLYIKSNDEYVITYNVDQGNVGEIPLNTILVHRKKETNTLYTINALNELIKKLNGGVVDTKFPINWQHYRNCVLLTQHGDLKQLNTKIHDIIDLS
;
A
#
# COMPACT_ATOMS: atom_id res chain seq x y z
N MET A 1 -16.85 24.04 -6.79
CA MET A 1 -17.11 22.62 -6.47
C MET A 1 -15.80 22.05 -6.00
N GLU A 2 -15.63 21.92 -4.68
CA GLU A 2 -14.38 21.42 -4.09
C GLU A 2 -14.30 19.91 -4.26
N SER A 3 -13.21 19.44 -4.87
CA SER A 3 -12.91 18.03 -5.05
C SER A 3 -12.58 17.41 -3.69
N VAL A 4 -13.51 16.65 -3.12
CA VAL A 4 -13.28 15.85 -1.92
C VAL A 4 -12.40 14.67 -2.32
N MET A 5 -11.09 14.78 -2.07
CA MET A 5 -10.17 13.65 -2.16
C MET A 5 -10.59 12.57 -1.15
N THR A 6 -10.48 11.29 -1.54
CA THR A 6 -10.78 10.14 -0.66
C THR A 6 -9.90 10.12 0.60
N PHE A 7 -8.75 10.79 0.56
CA PHE A 7 -7.81 10.96 1.67
C PHE A 7 -7.73 12.44 2.08
N ASN A 8 -8.75 12.93 2.79
CA ASN A 8 -8.74 14.27 3.36
C ASN A 8 -8.65 14.19 4.89
N GLN A 9 -7.50 13.73 5.40
CA GLN A 9 -7.08 13.99 6.78
C GLN A 9 -5.59 13.66 6.97
N THR A 10 -4.81 14.65 7.41
CA THR A 10 -3.51 14.49 8.05
C THR A 10 -3.70 13.73 9.38
N LEU A 11 -3.76 12.41 9.31
CA LEU A 11 -3.52 11.56 10.46
C LEU A 11 -2.09 11.06 10.34
N ASN A 12 -1.27 11.46 11.31
CA ASN A 12 0.04 10.85 11.51
C ASN A 12 -0.23 9.43 12.05
N ILE A 13 -0.33 8.44 11.16
CA ILE A 13 -0.75 7.05 11.46
C ILE A 13 0.31 6.32 12.32
N TYR A 14 1.42 6.97 12.67
CA TYR A 14 2.60 6.35 13.26
C TYR A 14 2.77 6.53 14.77
N THR A 15 1.75 6.96 15.50
CA THR A 15 1.81 6.96 16.98
C THR A 15 0.90 5.89 17.57
N ILE A 16 1.27 4.61 17.42
CA ILE A 16 0.88 3.57 18.38
C ILE A 16 2.08 2.62 18.56
N GLU A 17 2.75 2.78 19.70
CA GLU A 17 3.63 1.77 20.30
C GLU A 17 2.80 0.59 20.83
N TYR A 18 3.48 -0.55 21.04
CA TYR A 18 3.01 -1.91 21.40
C TYR A 18 2.53 -2.74 20.20
N ASP A 19 3.05 -3.93 19.89
CA ASP A 19 3.51 -4.98 20.80
C ASP A 19 4.46 -5.98 20.11
N ASN A 20 5.26 -6.67 20.93
CA ASN A 20 6.20 -7.75 20.59
C ASN A 20 5.56 -8.94 19.86
N ASP A 21 6.40 -9.74 19.20
CA ASP A 21 6.16 -11.09 18.66
C ASP A 21 5.60 -11.23 17.24
N ASN A 22 6.29 -10.66 16.26
CA ASN A 22 6.48 -11.35 14.99
C ASN A 22 7.95 -11.31 14.60
N PHE A 23 8.58 -12.47 14.45
CA PHE A 23 9.87 -12.62 13.77
C PHE A 23 9.73 -12.13 12.32
N ILE A 24 9.82 -10.82 12.12
CA ILE A 24 10.18 -10.24 10.84
C ILE A 24 11.63 -10.68 10.66
N ASN A 25 11.90 -11.47 9.61
CA ASN A 25 13.26 -11.81 9.25
C ASN A 25 14.03 -10.49 9.15
N LEU A 26 15.08 -10.31 9.95
CA LEU A 26 15.87 -9.07 9.94
C LEU A 26 16.48 -8.79 8.55
N SER A 27 16.55 -9.82 7.70
CA SER A 27 16.93 -9.79 6.29
C SER A 27 15.83 -9.26 5.34
N ASP A 28 14.56 -9.27 5.75
CA ASP A 28 13.40 -8.71 5.01
C ASP A 28 13.20 -7.21 5.27
N LEU A 29 13.98 -6.62 6.19
CA LEU A 29 13.84 -5.22 6.61
C LEU A 29 14.45 -4.19 5.64
N ASN A 30 15.25 -4.61 4.66
CA ASN A 30 15.96 -3.68 3.79
C ASN A 30 15.09 -3.08 2.67
N ASN A 31 13.94 -3.70 2.33
CA ASN A 31 13.15 -3.30 1.17
C ASN A 31 11.71 -2.97 1.60
N LYS A 32 11.34 -1.68 1.54
CA LYS A 32 9.97 -1.22 1.83
C LYS A 32 9.20 -1.07 0.53
N LEU A 33 7.98 -1.61 0.47
CA LEU A 33 7.07 -1.40 -0.66
C LEU A 33 6.09 -0.26 -0.32
N PHE A 34 6.27 0.87 -0.99
CA PHE A 34 5.37 2.01 -0.87
C PHE A 34 4.28 1.98 -1.94
N CYS A 35 3.17 2.59 -1.60
CA CYS A 35 2.00 2.79 -2.45
C CYS A 35 1.54 4.24 -2.28
N THR A 36 1.68 5.05 -3.34
CA THR A 36 1.29 6.46 -3.35
C THR A 36 0.04 6.64 -4.19
N PHE A 37 -1.00 7.26 -3.62
CA PHE A 37 -2.23 7.60 -4.32
C PHE A 37 -2.06 8.90 -5.10
N VAL A 38 -2.51 8.90 -6.35
CA VAL A 38 -2.30 10.01 -7.29
C VAL A 38 -3.48 10.11 -8.27
N LYS A 39 -3.76 11.33 -8.73
CA LYS A 39 -4.69 11.56 -9.84
C LYS A 39 -4.04 11.27 -11.18
N SER A 40 -4.85 10.98 -12.21
CA SER A 40 -4.35 10.69 -13.57
C SER A 40 -3.38 11.75 -14.10
N GLU A 41 -3.73 13.03 -13.93
CA GLU A 41 -2.96 14.18 -14.40
C GLU A 41 -1.64 14.43 -13.66
N GLU A 42 -1.47 13.83 -12.48
CA GLU A 42 -0.31 14.03 -11.60
C GLU A 42 0.66 12.84 -11.63
N ILE A 43 0.39 11.80 -12.43
CA ILE A 43 1.22 10.59 -12.47
C ILE A 43 2.67 10.93 -12.84
N GLU A 44 2.89 11.63 -13.94
CA GLU A 44 4.24 11.94 -14.42
C GLU A 44 5.04 12.80 -13.42
N SER A 45 4.40 13.83 -12.86
CA SER A 45 5.04 14.71 -11.88
C SER A 45 5.38 13.96 -10.60
N LYS A 46 4.48 13.10 -10.12
CA LYS A 46 4.69 12.29 -8.92
C LYS A 46 5.78 11.24 -9.12
N VAL A 47 5.83 10.58 -10.28
CA VAL A 47 6.91 9.63 -10.61
C VAL A 47 8.26 10.32 -10.57
N LYS A 48 8.36 11.50 -11.17
CA LYS A 48 9.60 12.30 -11.16
C LYS A 48 10.00 12.67 -9.73
N GLU A 49 9.07 13.22 -8.95
CA GLU A 49 9.28 13.55 -7.54
C GLU A 49 9.81 12.33 -6.77
N LEU A 50 9.09 11.21 -6.81
CA LEU A 50 9.44 9.98 -6.10
C LEU A 50 10.82 9.43 -6.53
N SER A 51 11.13 9.47 -7.82
CA SER A 51 12.43 9.03 -8.35
C SER A 51 13.61 9.91 -7.93
N THR A 52 13.35 11.18 -7.61
CA THR A 52 14.37 12.10 -7.09
C THR A 52 14.50 12.05 -5.57
N THR A 53 13.41 11.75 -4.86
CA THR A 53 13.39 11.69 -3.40
C THR A 53 13.92 10.35 -2.87
N TYR A 54 13.63 9.25 -3.55
CA TYR A 54 13.99 7.90 -3.09
C TYR A 54 14.91 7.19 -4.07
N ASN A 55 15.77 6.34 -3.52
CA ASN A 55 16.45 5.32 -4.32
C ASN A 55 15.46 4.19 -4.65
N ILE A 56 14.90 4.23 -5.86
CA ILE A 56 13.90 3.27 -6.32
C ILE A 56 14.58 1.96 -6.71
N MET A 57 14.28 0.90 -5.98
CA MET A 57 14.87 -0.41 -6.25
C MET A 57 14.34 -1.00 -7.55
N TYR A 58 15.21 -1.75 -8.23
CA TYR A 58 14.91 -2.43 -9.50
C TYR A 58 14.58 -1.49 -10.66
N ASN A 59 14.75 -0.17 -10.49
CA ASN A 59 14.42 0.86 -11.48
C ASN A 59 12.99 0.71 -12.03
N LYS A 60 12.05 0.24 -11.20
CA LYS A 60 10.67 -0.04 -11.65
C LYS A 60 9.64 0.54 -10.69
N MET A 61 8.65 1.23 -11.26
CA MET A 61 7.41 1.59 -10.59
C MET A 61 6.23 0.97 -11.33
N PHE A 62 5.19 0.58 -10.59
CA PHE A 62 3.96 0.06 -11.19
C PHE A 62 2.83 1.04 -10.92
N VAL A 63 2.20 1.51 -12.00
CA VAL A 63 1.00 2.33 -11.92
C VAL A 63 -0.21 1.40 -12.02
N LEU A 64 -1.04 1.39 -10.99
CA LEU A 64 -2.28 0.63 -10.97
C LEU A 64 -3.46 1.59 -11.00
N TYR A 65 -4.45 1.26 -11.82
CA TYR A 65 -5.72 1.95 -11.90
C TYR A 65 -6.71 1.36 -10.89
N ILE A 66 -7.35 2.21 -10.09
CA ILE A 66 -8.40 1.82 -9.14
C ILE A 66 -9.77 1.97 -9.82
N LYS A 67 -10.48 0.85 -9.95
CA LYS A 67 -11.74 0.80 -10.71
C LYS A 67 -12.92 1.53 -10.06
N SER A 68 -12.87 1.74 -8.75
CA SER A 68 -14.02 2.26 -7.99
C SER A 68 -14.16 3.79 -8.01
N ASN A 69 -13.06 4.51 -8.19
CA ASN A 69 -13.01 5.97 -8.02
C ASN A 69 -12.14 6.70 -9.05
N ASP A 70 -11.73 6.01 -10.13
CA ASP A 70 -10.94 6.58 -11.23
C ASP A 70 -9.59 7.18 -10.77
N GLU A 71 -9.08 6.71 -9.63
CA GLU A 71 -7.78 7.09 -9.07
C GLU A 71 -6.69 6.11 -9.48
N TYR A 72 -5.44 6.53 -9.30
CA TYR A 72 -4.27 5.73 -9.60
C TYR A 72 -3.42 5.54 -8.34
N VAL A 73 -2.71 4.43 -8.28
CA VAL A 73 -1.69 4.17 -7.27
C VAL A 73 -0.38 3.81 -7.92
N ILE A 74 0.68 4.46 -7.48
CA ILE A 74 2.05 4.15 -7.88
C ILE A 74 2.67 3.30 -6.78
N THR A 75 3.15 2.11 -7.14
CA THR A 75 3.82 1.20 -6.20
C THR A 75 5.28 1.03 -6.58
N TYR A 76 6.16 1.12 -5.58
CA TYR A 76 7.60 1.16 -5.79
C TYR A 76 8.34 0.66 -4.53
N ASN A 77 9.46 -0.03 -4.75
CA ASN A 77 10.30 -0.51 -3.66
C ASN A 77 11.39 0.52 -3.38
N VAL A 78 11.65 0.79 -2.10
CA VAL A 78 12.71 1.70 -1.66
C VAL A 78 13.69 1.00 -0.75
N ASP A 79 14.95 1.43 -0.83
CA ASP A 79 16.01 1.04 0.09
C ASP A 79 15.86 1.79 1.43
N GLN A 80 16.01 1.07 2.54
CA GLN A 80 15.81 1.55 3.91
C GLN A 80 16.74 2.73 4.28
N GLY A 81 17.90 2.84 3.63
CA GLY A 81 18.92 3.86 3.94
C GLY A 81 18.54 5.32 3.65
N ASN A 82 17.48 5.57 2.85
CA ASN A 82 17.13 6.92 2.37
C ASN A 82 15.70 7.37 2.73
N VAL A 83 15.00 6.67 3.63
CA VAL A 83 13.65 7.08 4.05
C VAL A 83 13.75 8.07 5.20
N GLY A 84 13.97 9.35 4.89
CA GLY A 84 13.94 10.44 5.87
C GLY A 84 12.52 10.80 6.33
N GLU A 85 11.59 10.89 5.37
CA GLU A 85 10.16 11.14 5.59
C GLU A 85 9.33 10.29 4.61
N ILE A 86 8.05 10.06 4.89
CA ILE A 86 7.13 9.37 3.97
C ILE A 86 6.35 10.44 3.20
N PRO A 87 6.21 10.36 1.85
CA PRO A 87 5.50 11.38 1.10
C PRO A 87 4.03 11.44 1.48
N LEU A 88 3.39 12.58 1.22
CA LEU A 88 1.94 12.67 1.34
C LEU A 88 1.25 11.59 0.50
N ASN A 89 0.08 11.15 0.97
CA ASN A 89 -0.75 10.14 0.31
C ASN A 89 -0.01 8.81 0.01
N THR A 90 1.03 8.50 0.79
CA THR A 90 1.81 7.28 0.66
C THR A 90 1.62 6.38 1.87
N ILE A 91 1.41 5.10 1.61
CA ILE A 91 1.29 4.07 2.63
C ILE A 91 2.32 2.96 2.40
N LEU A 92 2.80 2.38 3.50
CA LEU A 92 3.58 1.15 3.47
C LEU A 92 2.63 -0.04 3.32
N VAL A 93 2.91 -0.90 2.34
CA VAL A 93 2.09 -2.09 2.07
C VAL A 93 2.93 -3.34 2.00
N HIS A 94 2.30 -4.47 2.30
CA HIS A 94 2.79 -5.80 1.99
C HIS A 94 2.15 -6.30 0.70
N ARG A 95 2.73 -7.35 0.11
CA ARG A 95 2.24 -7.93 -1.13
C ARG A 95 2.13 -9.45 -1.06
N LYS A 96 0.93 -9.97 -1.32
CA LYS A 96 0.75 -11.37 -1.70
C LYS A 96 0.98 -11.48 -3.21
N LYS A 97 2.18 -11.95 -3.58
CA LYS A 97 2.65 -12.00 -4.97
C LYS A 97 1.73 -12.84 -5.88
N GLU A 98 1.30 -14.01 -5.42
CA GLU A 98 0.46 -14.96 -6.18
C GLU A 98 -0.84 -14.34 -6.71
N THR A 99 -1.45 -13.43 -5.94
CA THR A 99 -2.77 -12.85 -6.26
C THR A 99 -2.69 -11.38 -6.63
N ASN A 100 -1.48 -10.78 -6.64
CA ASN A 100 -1.26 -9.34 -6.77
C ASN A 100 -2.12 -8.53 -5.79
N THR A 101 -2.22 -9.00 -4.55
CA THR A 101 -2.92 -8.30 -3.48
C THR A 101 -1.93 -7.44 -2.72
N LEU A 102 -2.20 -6.15 -2.63
CA LEU A 102 -1.49 -5.23 -1.73
C LEU A 102 -2.32 -5.07 -0.46
N TYR A 103 -1.69 -5.03 0.71
CA TYR A 103 -2.42 -4.87 1.96
C TYR A 103 -1.58 -4.21 3.05
N THR A 104 -2.24 -3.48 3.95
CA THR A 104 -1.64 -3.04 5.21
C THR A 104 -1.86 -4.10 6.30
N ILE A 105 -1.03 -4.10 7.35
CA ILE A 105 -1.21 -5.01 8.49
C ILE A 105 -2.58 -4.81 9.14
N ASN A 106 -3.04 -3.56 9.26
CA ASN A 106 -4.37 -3.26 9.82
C ASN A 106 -5.49 -3.85 8.97
N ALA A 107 -5.40 -3.75 7.64
CA ALA A 107 -6.38 -4.34 6.74
C ALA A 107 -6.37 -5.87 6.79
N LEU A 108 -5.19 -6.48 6.95
CA LEU A 108 -5.09 -7.91 7.16
C LEU A 108 -5.79 -8.35 8.44
N ASN A 109 -5.55 -7.64 9.55
CA ASN A 109 -6.18 -7.95 10.83
C ASN A 109 -7.70 -7.79 10.79
N GLU A 110 -8.21 -6.72 10.18
CA GLU A 110 -9.65 -6.53 10.00
C GLU A 110 -10.27 -7.58 9.08
N LEU A 111 -9.56 -7.98 8.02
CA LEU A 111 -9.98 -9.08 7.17
C LEU A 111 -10.07 -10.40 7.95
N ILE A 112 -9.05 -10.71 8.75
CA ILE A 112 -9.04 -11.91 9.61
C ILE A 112 -10.21 -11.87 10.59
N LYS A 113 -10.41 -10.77 11.31
CA LYS A 113 -11.56 -10.61 12.22
C LYS A 113 -12.87 -10.89 11.50
N LYS A 114 -13.07 -10.30 10.32
CA LYS A 114 -14.31 -10.48 9.54
C LYS A 114 -14.54 -11.93 9.13
N LEU A 115 -13.48 -12.68 8.79
CA LEU A 115 -13.58 -14.08 8.39
C LEU A 115 -13.64 -15.04 9.59
N ASN A 116 -13.10 -14.65 10.74
CA ASN A 116 -12.94 -15.49 11.93
C ASN A 116 -13.89 -15.07 13.07
N GLY A 117 -15.08 -14.58 12.73
CA GLY A 117 -16.13 -14.28 13.72
C GLY A 117 -15.77 -13.19 14.75
N GLY A 118 -14.92 -12.25 14.40
CA GLY A 118 -14.49 -11.12 15.23
C GLY A 118 -13.16 -11.32 15.97
N VAL A 119 -12.53 -12.49 15.86
CA VAL A 119 -11.27 -12.81 16.55
C VAL A 119 -10.08 -12.60 15.61
N VAL A 120 -9.07 -11.85 16.07
CA VAL A 120 -7.78 -11.77 15.37
C VAL A 120 -7.00 -13.04 15.65
N ASP A 121 -6.80 -13.87 14.62
CA ASP A 121 -5.88 -15.00 14.65
C ASP A 121 -4.91 -14.87 13.46
N THR A 122 -3.63 -14.59 13.76
CA THR A 122 -2.60 -14.41 12.74
C THR A 122 -2.30 -15.68 11.93
N LYS A 123 -2.75 -16.85 12.41
CA LYS A 123 -2.62 -18.13 11.72
C LYS A 123 -3.85 -18.48 10.89
N PHE A 124 -4.88 -17.62 10.89
CA PHE A 124 -6.11 -17.86 10.16
C PHE A 124 -5.84 -17.99 8.65
N PRO A 125 -6.24 -19.10 8.00
CA PRO A 125 -6.00 -19.28 6.58
C PRO A 125 -6.92 -18.39 5.75
N ILE A 126 -6.33 -17.46 5.00
CA ILE A 126 -7.07 -16.59 4.08
C ILE A 126 -7.06 -17.19 2.68
N ASN A 127 -8.25 -17.33 2.08
CA ASN A 127 -8.36 -17.63 0.65
C ASN A 127 -8.10 -16.36 -0.19
N TRP A 128 -6.82 -16.12 -0.50
CA TRP A 128 -6.36 -14.94 -1.26
C TRP A 128 -6.96 -14.81 -2.66
N GLN A 129 -7.53 -15.88 -3.24
CA GLN A 129 -8.16 -15.83 -4.56
C GLN A 129 -9.34 -14.84 -4.61
N HIS A 130 -10.01 -14.61 -3.48
CA HIS A 130 -11.11 -13.64 -3.37
C HIS A 130 -10.63 -12.18 -3.45
N TYR A 131 -9.34 -11.95 -3.20
CA TYR A 131 -8.71 -10.63 -3.10
C TYR A 131 -7.70 -10.39 -4.22
N ARG A 132 -7.91 -11.02 -5.39
CA ARG A 132 -6.99 -10.92 -6.52
C ARG A 132 -7.03 -9.53 -7.15
N ASN A 133 -5.85 -8.96 -7.43
CA ASN A 133 -5.65 -7.64 -8.02
C ASN A 133 -6.42 -6.56 -7.25
N CYS A 134 -6.11 -6.38 -5.98
CA CYS A 134 -6.70 -5.31 -5.18
C CYS A 134 -5.71 -4.75 -4.15
N VAL A 135 -6.03 -3.57 -3.64
CA VAL A 135 -5.42 -2.98 -2.45
C VAL A 135 -6.42 -3.09 -1.30
N LEU A 136 -6.00 -3.75 -0.22
CA LEU A 136 -6.74 -3.86 1.03
C LEU A 136 -6.20 -2.82 2.02
N LEU A 137 -7.08 -1.95 2.48
CA LEU A 137 -6.76 -0.89 3.44
C LEU A 137 -7.92 -0.72 4.43
N THR A 138 -7.65 -0.07 5.55
CA THR A 138 -8.68 0.30 6.51
C THR A 138 -8.91 1.80 6.48
N GLN A 139 -10.17 2.21 6.48
CA GLN A 139 -10.56 3.61 6.54
C GLN A 139 -11.69 3.74 7.56
N HIS A 140 -11.48 4.57 8.60
CA HIS A 140 -12.44 4.74 9.70
C HIS A 140 -12.90 3.43 10.37
N GLY A 141 -12.02 2.44 10.46
CA GLY A 141 -12.32 1.12 11.03
C GLY A 141 -12.95 0.12 10.05
N ASP A 142 -13.33 0.56 8.85
CA ASP A 142 -13.89 -0.31 7.82
C ASP A 142 -12.82 -0.85 6.89
N LEU A 143 -12.89 -2.14 6.57
CA LEU A 143 -12.09 -2.77 5.53
C LEU A 143 -12.56 -2.27 4.15
N LYS A 144 -11.65 -1.64 3.41
CA LYS A 144 -11.85 -1.24 2.02
C LYS A 144 -11.05 -2.17 1.10
N GLN A 145 -11.73 -2.66 0.07
CA GLN A 145 -11.13 -3.40 -1.03
C GLN A 145 -11.19 -2.55 -2.29
N LEU A 146 -10.03 -2.08 -2.74
CA LEU A 146 -9.89 -1.30 -3.97
C LEU A 146 -9.41 -2.22 -5.09
N ASN A 147 -10.30 -2.60 -6.00
CA ASN A 147 -9.93 -3.46 -7.11
C ASN A 147 -9.07 -2.69 -8.11
N THR A 148 -7.94 -3.28 -8.48
CA THR A 148 -6.94 -2.65 -9.35
C THR A 148 -6.78 -3.36 -10.67
N LYS A 149 -6.20 -2.64 -11.64
CA LYS A 149 -5.68 -3.16 -12.90
C LYS A 149 -4.34 -2.50 -13.14
N ILE A 150 -3.38 -3.22 -13.71
CA ILE A 150 -2.14 -2.59 -14.18
C ILE A 150 -2.50 -1.58 -15.27
N HIS A 151 -2.11 -0.33 -15.04
CA HIS A 151 -2.22 0.75 -16.02
C HIS A 151 -0.92 0.88 -16.81
N ASP A 152 0.19 0.99 -16.08
CA ASP A 152 1.51 1.16 -16.69
C ASP A 152 2.63 0.59 -15.81
N ILE A 153 3.77 0.30 -16.43
CA ILE A 153 5.00 -0.12 -15.76
C ILE A 153 6.11 0.82 -16.21
N ILE A 154 6.56 1.66 -15.27
CA ILE A 154 7.56 2.67 -15.53
C ILE A 154 8.93 2.07 -15.28
N ASP A 155 9.80 2.17 -16.29
CA ASP A 155 11.21 1.83 -16.21
C ASP A 155 12.03 3.11 -16.02
N LEU A 156 12.93 3.11 -15.04
CA LEU A 156 13.79 4.25 -14.68
C LEU A 156 15.25 4.06 -15.15
N SER A 157 15.52 3.03 -15.95
CA SER A 157 16.85 2.75 -16.51
C SER A 157 17.26 3.67 -17.66
#